data_AF-A0A8I0B4Q7-F1
#
_entry.id   AF-A0A8I0B4Q7-F1
#
_cell.length_a   1.000
_cell.length_b   1.000
_cell.length_c   1.000
_cell.angle_alpha   90.00
_cell.angle_beta   90.00
_cell.angle_gamma   90.00
#
_symmetry.space_group_name_H-M   'P 1'
#
loop_
_entity.id
_entity.type
_entity.pdbx_description
1 polymer ?
#
loop_
_entity_poly.entity_id
_entity_poly.type
_entity_poly.pdbx_seq_one_letter_code
_entity_poly.pdbx_strand_id
1 'polypeptide(L)' 'MYIATARIPRHAYEENGEARRKMEGILSRLRELALDVGMDPDRNVVIQRLDDEIRVGISPELDLYLRESPGEWNPN' A
#
# COMPACT_ATOMS: atom_id res chain seq x y z
N MET A 1 -2.38 11.22 -8.20
CA MET A 1 -1.80 9.99 -8.80
C MET A 1 -1.22 9.18 -7.64
N TYR A 2 -1.48 7.89 -7.56
CA TYR A 2 -0.99 7.03 -6.46
C TYR A 2 0.13 6.12 -6.97
N ILE A 3 1.13 5.86 -6.12
CA ILE A 3 2.27 5.00 -6.39
C ILE A 3 1.95 3.61 -5.86
N ALA A 4 2.00 2.59 -6.72
CA ALA A 4 1.65 1.22 -6.34
C ALA A 4 2.77 0.59 -5.48
N THR A 5 2.45 0.22 -4.24
CA THR A 5 3.38 -0.43 -3.30
C THR A 5 3.22 -1.95 -3.28
N ALA A 6 2.00 -2.44 -3.50
CA ALA A 6 1.72 -3.87 -3.56
C ALA A 6 0.69 -4.17 -4.65
N ARG A 7 0.83 -5.33 -5.30
CA ARG A 7 -0.10 -5.82 -6.32
C ARG A 7 -0.21 -7.33 -6.25
N ILE A 8 -1.42 -7.84 -6.44
CA ILE A 8 -1.66 -9.27 -6.63
C ILE A 8 -2.74 -9.48 -7.69
N PRO A 9 -2.74 -10.62 -8.40
CA PRO A 9 -3.81 -10.95 -9.32
C PRO A 9 -5.17 -10.99 -8.63
N ARG A 10 -6.22 -10.56 -9.32
CA ARG A 10 -7.57 -10.49 -8.77
C ARG A 10 -8.09 -11.86 -8.35
N HIS A 11 -7.89 -12.88 -9.21
CA HIS A 11 -8.27 -14.26 -8.88
C HIS A 11 -7.60 -14.73 -7.59
N ALA A 12 -6.33 -14.39 -7.37
CA ALA A 12 -5.61 -14.73 -6.15
C ALA A 12 -6.19 -14.01 -4.92
N TYR A 13 -6.62 -12.75 -5.04
CA TYR A 13 -7.29 -12.04 -3.94
C TYR A 13 -8.66 -12.62 -3.60
N GLU A 14 -9.42 -13.07 -4.61
CA GLU A 14 -10.78 -13.58 -4.43
C GLU A 14 -10.81 -15.05 -3.94
N GLU A 15 -9.92 -15.90 -4.45
CA GLU A 15 -9.92 -17.34 -4.17
C GLU A 15 -9.00 -17.71 -3.00
N ASN A 16 -7.95 -16.92 -2.74
CA ASN A 16 -6.98 -17.20 -1.68
C ASN A 16 -7.13 -16.23 -0.51
N GLY A 17 -7.77 -16.71 0.56
CA GLY A 17 -7.95 -15.96 1.80
C GLY A 17 -6.63 -15.51 2.46
N GLU A 18 -5.51 -16.20 2.22
CA GLU A 18 -4.19 -15.76 2.67
C GLU A 18 -3.68 -14.55 1.88
N ALA A 19 -3.83 -14.56 0.55
CA ALA A 19 -3.45 -13.43 -0.29
C ALA A 19 -4.28 -12.18 0.06
N ARG A 20 -5.58 -12.38 0.35
CA ARG A 20 -6.45 -11.32 0.86
C ARG A 20 -5.97 -10.77 2.20
N ARG A 21 -5.72 -11.63 3.20
CA ARG A 21 -5.20 -11.20 4.51
C ARG A 21 -3.88 -10.46 4.40
N LYS A 22 -2.99 -10.90 3.51
CA LYS A 22 -1.71 -10.23 3.25
C LYS A 22 -1.92 -8.81 2.70
N MET A 23 -2.83 -8.64 1.74
CA MET A 23 -3.17 -7.32 1.20
C MET A 23 -3.83 -6.41 2.24
N GLU A 24 -4.74 -6.94 3.05
CA GLU A 24 -5.36 -6.20 4.16
C GLU A 24 -4.32 -5.78 5.22
N GLY A 25 -3.35 -6.65 5.51
CA GLY A 25 -2.23 -6.33 6.41
C GLY A 25 -1.32 -5.23 5.86
N ILE A 26 -0.99 -5.26 4.57
CA ILE A 26 -0.24 -4.18 3.91
C ILE A 26 -1.02 -2.87 3.97
N LEU A 27 -2.33 -2.91 3.70
CA LEU A 27 -3.20 -1.73 3.77
C LEU A 27 -3.23 -1.15 5.19
N SER A 28 -3.40 -1.97 6.23
CA SER A 28 -3.38 -1.51 7.63
C SER A 28 -2.06 -0.85 7.98
N ARG A 29 -0.95 -1.51 7.67
CA ARG A 29 0.39 -0.99 7.98
C ARG A 29 0.68 0.35 7.30
N LEU A 30 0.28 0.52 6.04
CA LEU A 30 0.47 1.79 5.34
C LEU A 30 -0.40 2.91 5.92
N ARG A 31 -1.61 2.59 6.39
CA ARG A 31 -2.47 3.55 7.08
C ARG A 31 -1.90 3.96 8.44
N GLU A 32 -1.34 3.02 9.19
CA GLU A 32 -0.61 3.30 10.43
C GLU A 32 0.59 4.22 10.17
N LEU A 33 1.39 3.91 9.15
CA LEU A 33 2.52 4.77 8.75
C LEU A 33 2.09 6.17 8.34
N ALA A 34 0.96 6.32 7.64
CA ALA A 34 0.40 7.62 7.32
C ALA A 34 0.05 8.41 8.60
N LEU A 35 -0.56 7.76 9.59
CA LEU A 35 -0.88 8.38 10.87
C LEU A 35 0.39 8.78 11.65
N ASP A 36 1.43 7.93 11.63
CA ASP A 36 2.70 8.19 12.32
C ASP A 36 3.40 9.46 11.80
N VAL A 37 3.24 9.76 10.50
CA VAL A 37 3.78 10.98 9.87
C VAL A 37 2.79 12.15 9.86
N GLY A 38 1.64 12.03 10.55
CA GLY A 38 0.63 13.07 10.66
C GLY A 38 -0.20 13.29 9.39
N MET A 39 -0.27 12.29 8.52
CA MET A 39 -1.05 12.30 7.29
C MET A 39 -2.38 11.57 7.46
N ASP A 40 -3.38 12.01 6.69
CA ASP A 40 -4.69 11.35 6.64
C ASP A 40 -4.58 10.01 5.86
N PRO A 41 -4.79 8.86 6.52
CA PRO A 41 -4.63 7.55 5.89
C PRO A 41 -5.61 7.32 4.73
N ASP A 42 -6.83 7.87 4.78
CA ASP A 42 -7.83 7.63 3.73
C ASP A 42 -7.56 8.48 2.48
N ARG A 43 -6.77 9.54 2.62
CA ARG A 43 -6.30 10.35 1.49
C ARG A 43 -4.98 9.84 0.91
N ASN A 44 -4.14 9.26 1.75
CA ASN A 44 -2.76 8.89 1.40
C ASN A 44 -2.57 7.40 1.11
N VAL A 45 -3.53 6.54 1.43
CA VAL A 45 -3.47 5.10 1.15
C VAL A 45 -4.78 4.66 0.50
N VAL A 46 -4.67 4.01 -0.66
CA VAL A 46 -5.83 3.54 -1.44
C VAL A 46 -5.67 2.10 -1.88
N ILE A 47 -6.80 1.39 -1.96
CA ILE A 47 -6.87 0.10 -2.65
C ILE A 47 -7.60 0.30 -3.98
N GLN A 48 -6.93 -0.09 -5.07
CA GLN A 48 -7.48 -0.04 -6.41
C GLN A 48 -7.80 -1.46 -6.86
N ARG A 49 -9.05 -1.67 -7.27
CA ARG A 49 -9.50 -2.92 -7.87
C ARG A 49 -9.54 -2.71 -9.38
N LEU A 50 -8.59 -3.30 -10.08
CA LEU A 50 -8.53 -3.33 -11.53
C LEU A 50 -9.13 -4.65 -12.03
N ASP A 51 -9.32 -4.77 -13.34
CA ASP A 51 -9.99 -5.92 -13.93
C ASP A 51 -9.24 -7.24 -13.68
N ASP A 52 -7.92 -7.21 -13.73
CA ASP A 52 -7.02 -8.36 -13.60
C ASP A 52 -6.25 -8.41 -12.28
N GLU A 53 -6.19 -7.31 -11.53
CA GLU A 53 -5.39 -7.21 -10.31
C GLU A 53 -5.96 -6.27 -9.23
N ILE A 54 -5.51 -6.50 -8.00
CA ILE A 54 -5.75 -5.62 -6.86
C ILE A 54 -4.42 -4.96 -6.50
N ARG A 55 -4.42 -3.63 -6.42
CA ARG A 55 -3.25 -2.84 -6.06
C ARG A 55 -3.51 -2.04 -4.79
N VAL A 56 -2.48 -1.88 -3.96
CA VAL A 56 -2.46 -0.89 -2.89
C VAL A 56 -1.51 0.22 -3.31
N GLY A 57 -2.02 1.44 -3.30
CA GLY A 57 -1.30 2.65 -3.68
C GLY A 57 -1.15 3.60 -2.52
N ILE A 58 -0.02 4.31 -2.48
CA ILE A 58 0.24 5.41 -1.56
C ILE A 58 0.37 6.73 -2.30
N SER A 59 0.10 7.85 -1.62
CA SER A 59 0.32 9.17 -2.19
C SER A 59 1.82 9.42 -2.41
N PRO A 60 2.20 10.28 -3.38
CA PRO A 60 3.59 10.69 -3.55
C PRO A 60 4.17 11.33 -2.29
N GLU A 61 3.35 12.05 -1.53
CA GLU A 61 3.75 12.66 -0.27
C GLU A 61 4.14 11.58 0.75
N LEU A 62 3.30 10.56 0.95
CA LEU A 62 3.63 9.44 1.84
C LEU A 62 4.84 8.64 1.33
N ASP A 63 4.97 8.45 0.02
CA ASP A 63 6.13 7.79 -0.59
C ASP A 63 7.44 8.55 -0.29
N LEU A 64 7.43 9.88 -0.33
CA LEU A 64 8.59 10.70 0.06
C LEU A 64 8.95 10.47 1.53
N TYR A 65 7.97 10.49 2.44
CA TYR A 65 8.23 10.20 3.86
C TYR A 65 8.76 8.79 4.11
N LEU A 66 8.27 7.79 3.38
CA LEU A 66 8.76 6.41 3.50
C LEU A 66 10.17 6.25 2.95
N ARG A 67 10.54 7.03 1.92
CA ARG A 67 11.91 7.06 1.38
C ARG A 67 12.89 7.84 2.26
N GLU A 68 12.44 8.92 2.90
CA GLU A 68 13.26 9.78 3.75
C GLU A 68 13.39 9.28 5.20
N SER A 69 12.47 8.44 5.65
CA SER A 69 12.57 7.78 6.95
C SER A 69 13.81 6.86 6.96
N PRO A 70 14.78 7.07 7.87
CA PRO A 70 16.01 6.29 7.90
C PRO A 70 15.71 4.88 8.42
N GLY A 71 15.35 3.98 7.52
CA GLY A 71 14.94 2.62 7.83
C GLY A 71 14.61 1.83 6.56
N GLU A 72 15.63 1.56 5.74
CA GLU A 72 15.66 0.53 4.70
C GLU A 72 14.57 0.55 3.61
N TRP A 73 14.84 1.25 2.51
CA TRP A 73 14.88 0.60 1.18
C TRP A 73 15.83 1.37 0.26
N ASN A 74 17.09 0.92 0.18
CA ASN A 74 18.02 1.36 -0.86
C ASN A 74 18.09 0.27 -1.93
N PRO A 75 17.56 0.49 -3.15
CA PRO A 75 17.74 -0.43 -4.27
C PRO A 75 18.90 -0.01 -5.20
N ASN A 76 19.92 0.71 -4.69
CA ASN A 76 21.20 0.87 -5.39
C ASN A 76 22.21 -0.19 -4.92
#